data_AF-C4GCV6-F1
#
_entry.id   AF-C4GCV6-F1
#
_cell.length_a   1.000
_cell.length_b   1.000
_cell.length_c   1.000
_cell.angle_alpha   90.00
_cell.angle_beta   90.00
_cell.angle_gamma   90.00
#
_symmetry.space_group_name_H-M   'P 1'
#
loop_
_entity.id
_entity.type
_entity.pdbx_description
1 polymer ?
#
loop_
_entity_poly.entity_id
_entity_poly.type
_entity_poly.pdbx_seq_one_letter_code
_entity_poly.pdbx_strand_id
1 'polypeptide(L)'
;MVTREEINIIIQKISVYLDNVQMVKLQEILAGVSDNTDIEDVKSSEELLELFIAVKRLEGRSELTLGLYKHNIEKLLASVDKNVCLLNTDDIRAFLSDYRREKGISKVTLDNMRRNLQLLGHEKIDTTLRYAQVKQNNVKTSHKKYFG
;
A
#
# COMPACT_ATOMS: atom_id res chain seq x y z
N MET A 1 28.96 -3.73 -1.01
CA MET A 1 28.21 -2.95 -2.03
C MET A 1 27.93 -3.89 -3.18
N VAL A 2 26.69 -3.90 -3.70
CA VAL A 2 26.31 -4.73 -4.86
C VAL A 2 26.96 -4.14 -6.11
N THR A 3 27.61 -4.97 -6.91
CA THR A 3 28.27 -4.57 -8.15
C THR A 3 27.27 -4.39 -9.29
N ARG A 4 27.61 -3.56 -10.27
CA ARG A 4 26.78 -3.34 -11.47
C ARG A 4 26.53 -4.63 -12.26
N GLU A 5 27.46 -5.57 -12.18
CA GLU A 5 27.38 -6.88 -12.83
C GLU A 5 26.35 -7.79 -12.13
N GLU A 6 26.31 -7.79 -10.80
CA GLU A 6 25.29 -8.47 -10.01
C GLU A 6 23.88 -7.91 -10.28
N ILE A 7 23.75 -6.58 -10.39
CA ILE A 7 22.47 -5.91 -10.75
C ILE A 7 21.98 -6.37 -12.14
N ASN A 8 22.86 -6.41 -13.13
CA ASN A 8 22.50 -6.85 -14.48
C ASN A 8 22.06 -8.32 -14.52
N ILE A 9 22.71 -9.18 -13.73
CA ILE A 9 22.32 -10.59 -13.59
C ILE A 9 20.91 -10.70 -13.00
N ILE A 10 20.59 -9.90 -11.98
CA ILE A 10 19.25 -9.87 -11.37
C ILE A 10 18.21 -9.42 -12.41
N ILE A 11 18.46 -8.32 -13.12
CA ILE A 11 17.56 -7.78 -14.15
C ILE A 11 17.28 -8.83 -15.24
N GLN A 12 18.30 -9.52 -15.74
CA GLN A 12 18.11 -10.55 -16.76
C GLN A 12 17.26 -11.71 -16.23
N LYS A 13 17.58 -12.24 -15.04
CA LYS A 13 16.88 -13.40 -14.47
C LYS A 13 15.41 -13.10 -14.14
N ILE A 14 15.10 -11.89 -13.70
CA ILE A 14 13.74 -11.52 -13.29
C ILE A 14 12.87 -11.04 -14.46
N SER A 15 13.48 -10.71 -15.61
CA SER A 15 12.79 -10.10 -16.77
C SER A 15 11.65 -10.91 -17.37
N VAL A 16 11.69 -12.23 -17.22
CA VAL A 16 10.61 -13.11 -17.72
C VAL A 16 9.38 -13.13 -16.82
N TYR A 17 9.49 -12.59 -15.60
CA TYR A 17 8.42 -12.60 -14.59
C TYR A 17 7.77 -11.24 -14.37
N LEU A 18 8.36 -10.16 -14.89
CA LEU A 18 7.92 -8.79 -14.67
C LEU A 18 7.46 -8.15 -15.98
N ASP A 19 6.39 -7.37 -15.91
CA ASP A 19 6.01 -6.50 -17.03
C ASP A 19 6.95 -5.27 -17.14
N ASN A 20 6.78 -4.48 -18.20
CA ASN A 20 7.61 -3.30 -18.44
C ASN A 20 7.53 -2.26 -17.32
N VAL A 21 6.37 -2.10 -16.67
CA VAL A 21 6.17 -1.13 -15.58
C VAL A 21 6.89 -1.61 -14.32
N GLN A 22 6.74 -2.88 -13.99
CA GLN A 22 7.40 -3.54 -12.87
C GLN A 22 8.93 -3.57 -13.07
N MET A 23 9.40 -3.81 -14.29
CA MET A 23 10.83 -3.80 -14.64
C MET A 23 11.45 -2.41 -14.44
N VAL A 24 10.79 -1.35 -14.90
CA VAL A 24 11.25 0.04 -14.67
C VAL A 24 11.34 0.35 -13.18
N LYS A 25 10.34 -0.09 -12.38
CA LYS A 25 10.35 0.12 -10.93
C LYS A 25 11.48 -0.62 -10.24
N LEU A 26 11.77 -1.85 -10.66
CA LEU A 26 12.88 -2.62 -10.13
C LEU A 26 14.23 -1.94 -10.42
N GLN A 27 14.42 -1.44 -11.64
CA GLN A 27 15.65 -0.74 -12.02
C GLN A 27 15.88 0.54 -11.20
N GLU A 28 14.82 1.30 -10.91
CA GLU A 28 14.88 2.49 -10.04
C GLU A 28 15.35 2.11 -8.62
N ILE A 29 14.80 1.03 -8.05
CA ILE A 29 15.17 0.56 -6.70
C ILE A 29 16.63 0.07 -6.68
N LEU A 30 17.05 -0.71 -7.68
CA LEU A 30 18.43 -1.24 -7.76
C LEU A 30 19.46 -0.13 -7.92
N ALA A 31 19.13 0.96 -8.63
CA ALA A 31 19.98 2.15 -8.70
C ALA A 31 20.14 2.81 -7.32
N GLY A 32 19.05 2.99 -6.57
CA GLY A 32 19.10 3.54 -5.21
C GLY A 32 19.90 2.68 -4.21
N VAL A 33 19.88 1.35 -4.37
CA VAL A 33 20.72 0.42 -3.58
C VAL A 33 22.20 0.59 -3.90
N SER A 34 22.53 0.79 -5.18
CA SER A 34 23.91 1.00 -5.64
C SER A 34 24.50 2.32 -5.16
N ASP A 35 23.66 3.36 -5.08
CA ASP A 35 24.07 4.70 -4.69
C ASP A 35 24.16 4.90 -3.16
N ASN A 36 23.93 3.84 -2.36
CA ASN A 36 23.89 3.91 -0.90
C ASN A 36 22.92 4.99 -0.37
N THR A 37 21.94 5.39 -1.18
CA THR A 37 20.83 6.22 -0.70
C THR A 37 20.03 5.40 0.30
N ASP A 38 19.58 6.03 1.39
CA ASP A 38 18.63 5.41 2.32
C ASP A 38 17.41 4.96 1.51
N ILE A 39 17.35 3.67 1.20
CA ILE A 39 16.17 3.06 0.60
C ILE A 39 15.12 3.18 1.70
N GLU A 40 14.13 4.05 1.51
CA GLU A 40 13.00 4.12 2.44
C GLU A 40 12.44 2.71 2.58
N ASP A 41 12.43 2.20 3.82
CA ASP A 41 11.90 0.87 4.11
C ASP A 41 10.49 0.73 3.54
N VAL A 42 10.21 -0.46 3.01
CA VAL A 42 8.86 -0.80 2.55
C VAL A 42 7.94 -0.72 3.76
N LYS A 43 6.99 0.23 3.72
CA LYS A 43 6.02 0.39 4.79
C LYS A 43 5.26 -0.91 5.03
N SER A 44 5.14 -1.31 6.29
CA SER A 44 4.35 -2.49 6.64
C SER A 44 2.86 -2.25 6.34
N SER A 45 2.09 -3.34 6.26
CA SER A 45 0.64 -3.24 6.09
C SER A 45 -0.02 -2.45 7.24
N GLU A 46 0.51 -2.55 8.46
CA GLU A 46 0.08 -1.80 9.63
C GLU A 46 0.38 -0.30 9.49
N GLU A 47 1.57 0.07 9.02
CA GLU A 47 1.93 1.48 8.79
C GLU A 47 1.05 2.12 7.70
N LEU A 48 0.74 1.37 6.64
CA LEU A 48 -0.15 1.82 5.58
C LEU A 48 -1.58 1.99 6.09
N LEU A 49 -2.05 1.11 6.98
CA LEU A 49 -3.35 1.24 7.63
C LEU A 49 -3.42 2.51 8.50
N GLU A 50 -2.43 2.76 9.34
CA GLU A 50 -2.41 3.97 10.18
C GLU A 50 -2.40 5.25 9.32
N LEU A 51 -1.65 5.25 8.23
CA LEU A 51 -1.62 6.36 7.28
C LEU A 51 -2.97 6.57 6.57
N PHE A 52 -3.64 5.49 6.19
CA PHE A 52 -5.01 5.54 5.64
C PHE A 52 -5.99 6.16 6.65
N ILE A 53 -5.98 5.70 7.90
CA ILE A 53 -6.86 6.22 8.96
C ILE A 53 -6.58 7.69 9.22
N ALA A 54 -5.31 8.11 9.28
CA ALA A 54 -4.93 9.50 9.46
C ALA A 54 -5.50 10.38 8.34
N VAL A 55 -5.44 9.95 7.09
CA VAL A 55 -6.02 10.73 5.98
C VAL A 55 -7.53 10.71 5.97
N LYS A 56 -8.19 9.59 6.31
CA LYS A 56 -9.65 9.59 6.47
C LYS A 56 -10.12 10.47 7.62
N ARG A 57 -9.31 10.62 8.67
CA ARG A 57 -9.56 11.59 9.74
C ARG A 57 -9.47 13.03 9.23
N LEU A 58 -8.45 13.35 8.43
CA LEU A 58 -8.31 14.67 7.78
C LEU A 58 -9.43 14.96 6.77
N GLU A 59 -9.98 13.95 6.11
CA GLU A 59 -11.19 14.05 5.27
C GLU A 59 -12.48 14.29 6.08
N GLY A 60 -12.41 14.34 7.42
CA GLY A 60 -13.55 14.62 8.30
C GLY A 60 -14.45 13.42 8.59
N ARG A 61 -13.95 12.18 8.47
CA ARG A 61 -14.72 11.00 8.87
C ARG A 61 -14.82 10.91 10.39
N SER A 62 -15.99 10.47 10.88
CA SER A 62 -16.21 10.31 12.32
C SER A 62 -15.33 9.21 12.91
N GLU A 63 -14.93 9.33 14.18
CA GLU A 63 -14.12 8.31 14.87
C GLU A 63 -14.79 6.93 14.88
N LEU A 64 -16.13 6.88 14.93
CA LEU A 64 -16.87 5.63 14.77
C LEU A 64 -16.61 4.98 13.41
N THR A 65 -16.61 5.77 12.34
CA THR A 65 -16.35 5.30 10.98
C THR A 65 -14.89 4.88 10.82
N LEU A 66 -13.95 5.64 11.40
CA LEU A 66 -12.53 5.31 11.39
C LEU A 66 -12.25 4.00 12.15
N GLY A 67 -12.87 3.81 13.31
CA GLY A 67 -12.78 2.56 14.07
C GLY A 67 -13.33 1.37 13.29
N LEU A 68 -14.44 1.56 12.57
CA LEU A 68 -15.00 0.55 11.67
C LEU A 68 -14.02 0.21 10.52
N TYR A 69 -13.39 1.21 9.92
CA TYR A 69 -12.39 0.99 8.87
C TYR A 69 -11.22 0.19 9.40
N LYS A 70 -10.62 0.63 10.51
CA LYS A 70 -9.49 -0.05 11.14
C LYS A 70 -9.81 -1.51 11.43
N HIS A 71 -10.93 -1.77 12.10
CA HIS A 71 -11.37 -3.12 12.42
C HIS A 71 -11.51 -4.03 11.19
N ASN A 72 -12.17 -3.54 10.14
CA ASN A 72 -12.41 -4.33 8.93
C ASN A 72 -11.10 -4.62 8.18
N ILE A 73 -10.17 -3.66 8.17
CA ILE A 73 -8.89 -3.80 7.47
C ILE A 73 -7.97 -4.74 8.25
N GLU A 74 -7.88 -4.63 9.57
CA GLU A 74 -7.15 -5.58 10.40
C GLU A 74 -7.65 -7.01 10.20
N LYS A 75 -8.97 -7.19 10.07
CA LYS A 75 -9.56 -8.50 9.75
C LYS A 75 -9.17 -9.01 8.37
N LEU A 76 -9.18 -8.14 7.37
CA LEU A 76 -8.71 -8.49 6.02
C LEU A 76 -7.24 -8.89 6.06
N LEU A 77 -6.37 -8.08 6.68
CA LEU A 77 -4.93 -8.35 6.79
C LEU A 77 -4.64 -9.65 7.55
N ALA A 78 -5.39 -9.94 8.61
CA ALA A 78 -5.24 -11.20 9.35
C ALA A 78 -5.70 -12.44 8.55
N SER A 79 -6.59 -12.25 7.58
CA SER A 79 -7.14 -13.33 6.76
C SER A 79 -6.35 -13.60 5.47
N VAL A 80 -5.48 -12.67 5.06
CA VAL A 80 -4.75 -12.77 3.80
C VAL A 80 -3.25 -12.82 4.06
N ASP A 81 -2.61 -13.91 3.61
CA ASP A 81 -1.14 -14.07 3.63
C ASP A 81 -0.48 -13.34 2.44
N LYS A 82 -0.86 -12.08 2.23
CA LYS A 82 -0.31 -11.21 1.17
C LYS A 82 -0.12 -9.81 1.71
N ASN A 83 0.92 -9.15 1.22
CA ASN A 83 1.08 -7.72 1.45
C ASN A 83 -0.15 -6.95 0.95
N VAL A 84 -0.60 -5.95 1.72
CA VAL A 84 -1.81 -5.16 1.39
C VAL A 84 -1.74 -4.51 0.00
N CYS A 85 -0.54 -4.18 -0.47
CA CYS A 85 -0.29 -3.60 -1.79
C CYS A 85 -0.50 -4.59 -2.95
N LEU A 86 -0.55 -5.89 -2.65
CA LEU A 86 -0.75 -6.96 -3.63
C LEU A 86 -2.19 -7.49 -3.66
N LEU A 87 -3.07 -6.94 -2.81
CA LEU A 87 -4.47 -7.31 -2.77
C LEU A 87 -5.17 -6.85 -4.04
N ASN A 88 -5.77 -7.79 -4.76
CA ASN A 88 -6.61 -7.49 -5.91
C ASN A 88 -8.10 -7.59 -5.54
N THR A 89 -8.96 -7.31 -6.52
CA THR A 89 -10.41 -7.33 -6.29
C THR A 89 -10.93 -8.72 -5.90
N ASP A 90 -10.30 -9.81 -6.37
CA ASP A 90 -10.71 -11.18 -6.05
C ASP A 90 -10.35 -11.55 -4.61
N ASP A 91 -9.20 -11.10 -4.11
CA ASP A 91 -8.83 -11.24 -2.69
C ASP A 91 -9.88 -10.58 -1.78
N ILE A 92 -10.32 -9.36 -2.13
CA ILE A 92 -11.37 -8.64 -1.38
C ILE A 92 -12.71 -9.40 -1.46
N ARG A 93 -13.07 -9.95 -2.62
CA ARG A 93 -14.31 -10.73 -2.80
C ARG A 93 -14.31 -12.02 -1.98
N ALA A 94 -13.18 -12.73 -1.95
CA ALA A 94 -13.00 -13.94 -1.16
C ALA A 94 -13.18 -13.64 0.33
N PHE A 95 -12.46 -12.64 0.86
CA PHE A 95 -12.60 -12.18 2.24
C PHE A 95 -14.04 -11.85 2.61
N LEU A 96 -14.73 -11.03 1.80
CA LEU A 96 -16.10 -10.61 2.09
C LEU A 96 -17.07 -11.79 2.10
N SER A 97 -16.88 -12.75 1.20
CA SER A 97 -17.72 -13.96 1.13
C SER A 97 -17.55 -14.82 2.38
N ASP A 98 -16.31 -14.99 2.83
CA ASP A 98 -15.98 -15.76 4.01
C ASP A 98 -16.46 -15.06 5.29
N TYR A 99 -16.23 -13.75 5.39
CA TYR A 99 -16.66 -12.93 6.52
C TYR A 99 -18.18 -12.90 6.68
N ARG A 100 -18.94 -12.85 5.57
CA ARG A 100 -20.40 -12.96 5.59
C ARG A 100 -20.85 -14.30 6.15
N ARG A 101 -20.22 -15.39 5.70
CA ARG A 101 -20.57 -16.75 6.12
C ARG A 101 -20.24 -16.99 7.60
N GLU A 102 -19.13 -16.44 8.09
CA GLU A 102 -18.72 -16.57 9.49
C GLU A 102 -19.59 -15.74 10.45
N LYS A 103 -19.87 -14.47 10.11
CA LYS A 103 -20.53 -13.52 11.02
C LYS A 103 -22.02 -13.34 10.79
N GLY A 104 -22.57 -13.88 9.69
CA GLY A 104 -23.99 -13.73 9.35
C GLY A 104 -24.40 -12.28 9.08
N ILE A 105 -23.47 -11.41 8.67
CA ILE A 105 -23.74 -9.98 8.50
C ILE A 105 -24.72 -9.70 7.35
N SER A 106 -25.48 -8.61 7.50
CA SER A 106 -26.45 -8.18 6.50
C SER A 106 -25.79 -7.81 5.17
N LYS A 107 -26.55 -7.90 4.07
CA LYS A 107 -26.10 -7.47 2.74
C LYS A 107 -25.65 -5.99 2.74
N VAL A 108 -26.38 -5.13 3.46
CA VAL A 108 -26.06 -3.70 3.58
C VAL A 108 -24.71 -3.49 4.27
N THR A 109 -24.45 -4.23 5.35
CA THR A 109 -23.16 -4.20 6.06
C THR A 109 -22.02 -4.66 5.16
N LEU A 110 -22.24 -5.74 4.39
CA LEU A 110 -21.27 -6.28 3.46
C LEU A 110 -20.93 -5.30 2.34
N ASP A 111 -21.94 -4.65 1.75
CA ASP A 111 -21.76 -3.67 0.68
C ASP A 111 -21.02 -2.42 1.18
N ASN A 112 -21.29 -2.00 2.42
CA ASN A 112 -20.53 -0.93 3.08
C ASN A 112 -19.07 -1.32 3.30
N MET A 113 -18.80 -2.53 3.81
CA MET A 113 -17.43 -3.05 3.95
C MET A 113 -16.72 -3.13 2.61
N ARG A 114 -17.38 -3.65 1.57
CA ARG A 114 -16.84 -3.72 0.21
C ARG A 114 -16.43 -2.35 -0.30
N ARG A 115 -17.29 -1.35 -0.19
CA ARG A 115 -17.00 0.01 -0.62
C ARG A 115 -15.75 0.55 0.09
N ASN A 116 -15.66 0.32 1.40
CA ASN A 116 -14.54 0.79 2.21
C ASN A 116 -13.23 0.09 1.85
N LEU A 117 -13.26 -1.23 1.61
CA LEU A 117 -12.08 -2.00 1.22
C LEU A 117 -11.68 -1.73 -0.23
N GLN A 118 -12.63 -1.45 -1.12
CA GLN A 118 -12.32 -1.02 -2.48
C GLN A 118 -11.63 0.34 -2.52
N LEU A 119 -11.90 1.24 -1.56
CA LEU A 119 -11.12 2.49 -1.40
C LEU A 119 -9.64 2.23 -1.07
N LEU A 120 -9.28 1.03 -0.58
CA LEU A 120 -7.89 0.62 -0.38
C LEU A 120 -7.29 -0.01 -1.65
N GLY A 121 -8.11 -0.71 -2.44
CA GLY A 121 -7.65 -1.57 -3.54
C GLY A 121 -7.65 -0.95 -4.94
N HIS A 122 -8.54 -0.01 -5.28
CA HIS A 122 -8.62 0.59 -6.61
C HIS A 122 -9.15 2.03 -6.52
N GLU A 123 -8.47 3.03 -7.08
CA GLU A 123 -8.53 3.22 -8.53
C GLU A 123 -7.18 3.54 -9.20
N LYS A 124 -6.13 3.87 -8.45
CA LYS A 124 -4.80 4.05 -9.03
C LYS A 124 -3.74 3.68 -8.00
N ILE A 125 -2.70 3.01 -8.48
CA ILE A 125 -1.38 2.95 -7.83
C ILE A 125 -0.94 4.35 -7.33
N ASP A 126 -1.42 5.45 -7.94
CA ASP A 126 -1.27 6.85 -7.50
C ASP A 126 -1.86 7.21 -6.13
N THR A 127 -2.94 6.60 -5.63
CA THR A 127 -3.47 6.99 -4.29
C THR A 127 -2.62 6.40 -3.17
N THR A 128 -2.11 5.18 -3.37
CA THR A 128 -1.10 4.56 -2.50
C THR A 128 0.28 5.21 -2.67
N LEU A 129 0.63 5.66 -3.89
CA LEU A 129 1.80 6.50 -4.14
C LEU A 129 1.67 7.91 -3.55
N ARG A 130 0.48 8.51 -3.46
CA ARG A 130 0.28 9.79 -2.74
C ARG A 130 0.63 9.65 -1.27
N TYR A 131 0.29 8.52 -0.65
CA TYR A 131 0.69 8.23 0.73
C TYR A 131 2.22 8.11 0.89
N ALA A 132 2.95 7.68 -0.14
CA ALA A 132 4.42 7.69 -0.17
C ALA A 132 5.02 9.08 -0.53
N GLN A 133 4.42 9.80 -1.49
CA GLN A 133 4.94 11.05 -2.08
C GLN A 133 4.65 12.30 -1.25
N VAL A 134 3.54 12.34 -0.48
CA VAL A 134 3.17 13.50 0.35
C VAL A 134 4.25 13.76 1.43
N LYS A 135 4.98 12.73 1.86
CA LYS A 135 6.14 12.89 2.77
C LYS A 135 7.36 13.49 2.06
N GLN A 136 7.65 13.09 0.81
CA GLN A 136 8.76 13.68 0.03
C GLN A 136 8.61 15.20 -0.17
N ASN A 137 7.39 15.68 -0.44
CA ASN A 137 7.16 17.12 -0.60
C ASN A 137 7.23 17.88 0.73
N ASN A 138 6.73 17.33 1.84
CA ASN A 138 6.81 17.98 3.15
C ASN A 138 8.22 18.00 3.75
N VAL A 139 9.01 16.94 3.53
CA VAL A 139 10.42 16.87 3.95
C VAL A 139 11.28 17.83 3.11
N LYS A 140 11.09 17.88 1.78
CA LYS A 140 11.80 18.83 0.90
C LYS A 140 11.43 20.29 1.20
N THR A 141 10.16 20.58 1.48
CA THR A 141 9.70 21.94 1.83
C THR A 141 10.19 22.38 3.22
N SER A 142 10.27 21.47 4.19
CA SER A 142 10.81 21.77 5.51
C SER A 142 12.32 22.01 5.47
N HIS A 143 13.10 21.19 4.77
CA HIS A 143 14.53 21.45 4.59
C HIS A 143 14.81 22.81 3.93
N LYS A 144 13.99 23.21 2.94
CA LYS A 144 14.15 24.51 2.25
C LYS A 144 13.74 25.71 3.10
N LYS A 145 12.91 25.53 4.13
CA LYS A 145 12.45 26.59 5.04
C LYS A 145 13.41 26.84 6.22
N TYR A 146 14.23 25.86 6.56
CA TYR A 146 15.18 25.96 7.68
C TYR A 146 16.65 26.09 7.24
N PHE A 147 16.96 25.82 5.97
CA PHE A 147 18.33 25.90 5.42
C PHE A 147 18.43 26.65 4.09
N GLY A 148 17.43 27.48 3.75
CA GLY A 148 17.44 28.39 2.60
C GLY A 148 17.55 29.85 3.05
#